data_AF-A0A7V9JKG5-F1
#
_entry.id   AF-A0A7V9JKG5-F1
#
_cell.length_a   1.000
_cell.length_b   1.000
_cell.length_c   1.000
_cell.angle_alpha   90.00
_cell.angle_beta   90.00
_cell.angle_gamma   90.00
#
_symmetry.space_group_name_H-M   'P 1'
#
loop_
_entity.id
_entity.type
_entity.pdbx_description
1 polymer ?
#
loop_
_entity_poly.entity_id
_entity_poly.type
_entity_poly.pdbx_seq_one_letter_code
_entity_poly.pdbx_strand_id
1 'polypeptide(L)'
;APWYVSQYGVPWYDKPPSIHGIQASTLLIVGAVLAGLIAVIEGFRHEPGTVSPSGPPSGPPPQPQRRNGRRRALLIGSAPLAVFCGLLVCAEVGAMAKAIVKQRHGYSMGAANIAEITGHNCNLTDAVLVEADRRAGALNPLRTKLLADIPLQRGFDTNRSPLAQALASSPPAESNGSGTSDAEQNSRADGQAPSTRGDRIPKPGTDGSNPVDKPPIGLGGAEIPIWSSFSPDSPGTGILRSTWYALPAAASQGTAPVVVSVAGKLSPTTPLIAEFAQRTDRGFRVVDHLQIGGRATADGPGWRDYRLGLAGRASAQADAVRVVATDADVTDDGWLAFSAPRVPVLSSLTDLVAPTPPVFLDWPVGFVHPCVRPFAIHNGIAEIPQYRLLPDKMLSDQSKAWSSAEAGGPLGWLQILATQQEVPTYLKENWDTDWGKLMVIQPRVPDAEAPALTTGTAVRSGWWSPGPLRSGGQTAEISQLGR
;
A
#
# COMPACT_ATOMS: atom_id res chain seq x y z
N ALA A 1 -7.26 14.26 -5.02
CA ALA A 1 -6.75 13.09 -5.75
C ALA A 1 -7.85 12.03 -5.81
N PRO A 2 -7.84 11.14 -6.81
CA PRO A 2 -8.74 9.99 -6.84
C PRO A 2 -8.48 9.06 -5.64
N TRP A 3 -9.46 8.22 -5.31
CA TRP A 3 -9.44 7.38 -4.11
C TRP A 3 -9.08 5.91 -4.42
N TYR A 4 -8.29 5.26 -3.55
CA TYR A 4 -7.84 3.86 -3.66
C TYR A 4 -7.41 3.48 -5.09
N VAL A 5 -8.06 2.53 -5.74
CA VAL A 5 -7.68 2.06 -7.09
C VAL A 5 -7.91 3.08 -8.22
N SER A 6 -8.74 4.11 -8.01
CA SER A 6 -8.99 5.11 -9.06
C SER A 6 -7.81 6.06 -9.28
N GLN A 7 -6.81 6.04 -8.38
CA GLN A 7 -5.60 6.86 -8.50
C GLN A 7 -4.56 6.24 -9.44
N TYR A 8 -4.74 4.98 -9.81
CA TYR A 8 -3.78 4.21 -10.58
C TYR A 8 -3.59 4.81 -11.98
N GLY A 9 -2.35 5.14 -12.32
CA GLY A 9 -1.99 5.75 -13.59
C GLY A 9 -2.31 7.24 -13.73
N VAL A 10 -3.01 7.85 -12.76
CA VAL A 10 -3.41 9.26 -12.80
C VAL A 10 -2.19 10.16 -12.57
N PRO A 11 -1.96 11.20 -13.41
CA PRO A 11 -0.87 12.16 -13.21
C PRO A 11 -1.01 12.93 -11.89
N TRP A 12 0.10 13.17 -11.20
CA TRP A 12 0.13 13.95 -9.95
C TRP A 12 -0.90 13.44 -8.90
N TYR A 13 -1.03 12.11 -8.77
CA TYR A 13 -1.91 11.53 -7.76
C TYR A 13 -1.35 11.69 -6.33
N ASP A 14 -0.02 11.76 -6.21
CA ASP A 14 0.79 11.80 -4.98
C ASP A 14 1.31 13.19 -4.63
N LYS A 15 1.14 14.18 -5.52
CA LYS A 15 1.65 15.54 -5.35
C LYS A 15 0.79 16.57 -6.08
N PRO A 16 0.88 17.87 -5.75
CA PRO A 16 0.19 18.91 -6.52
C PRO A 16 0.64 18.98 -7.99
N PRO A 17 -0.26 19.35 -8.93
CA PRO A 17 0.10 19.61 -10.32
C PRO A 17 1.23 20.62 -10.43
N SER A 18 2.30 20.22 -11.12
CA SER A 18 3.53 21.00 -11.23
C SER A 18 4.27 20.74 -12.54
N ILE A 19 4.90 21.80 -13.07
CA ILE A 19 5.70 21.78 -14.30
C ILE A 19 7.07 22.37 -13.96
N HIS A 20 8.16 21.64 -14.25
CA HIS A 20 9.53 22.05 -13.93
C HIS A 20 9.75 22.52 -12.48
N GLY A 21 9.04 21.93 -11.51
CA GLY A 21 9.13 22.28 -10.09
C GLY A 21 8.25 23.45 -9.64
N ILE A 22 7.61 24.18 -10.57
CA ILE A 22 6.65 25.24 -10.25
C ILE A 22 5.25 24.65 -10.15
N GLN A 23 4.57 24.88 -9.02
CA GLN A 23 3.21 24.40 -8.81
C GLN A 23 2.19 25.26 -9.56
N ALA A 24 1.12 24.63 -10.05
CA ALA A 24 0.03 25.35 -10.70
C ALA A 24 -0.63 26.38 -9.76
N SER A 25 -0.69 26.09 -8.46
CA SER A 25 -1.16 27.00 -7.41
C SER A 25 -0.37 28.30 -7.38
N THR A 26 0.97 28.24 -7.51
CA THR A 26 1.84 29.42 -7.55
C THR A 26 1.50 30.32 -8.72
N LEU A 27 1.29 29.75 -9.91
CA LEU A 27 0.92 30.50 -11.12
C LEU A 27 -0.46 31.16 -10.98
N LEU A 28 -1.43 30.45 -10.39
CA LEU A 28 -2.77 30.99 -10.12
C LEU A 28 -2.73 32.15 -9.12
N ILE A 29 -1.91 32.06 -8.07
CA ILE A 29 -1.71 33.15 -7.10
C ILE A 29 -1.09 34.37 -7.77
N VAL A 30 -0.03 34.20 -8.57
CA VAL A 30 0.58 35.31 -9.32
C VAL A 30 -0.45 35.96 -10.24
N GLY A 31 -1.24 35.16 -10.96
CA GLY A 31 -2.34 35.66 -11.80
C GLY A 31 -3.39 36.44 -11.02
N ALA A 32 -3.79 35.96 -9.84
CA ALA A 32 -4.75 36.62 -8.97
C ALA A 32 -4.22 37.96 -8.44
N VAL A 33 -2.95 38.03 -8.04
CA VAL A 33 -2.30 39.27 -7.61
C VAL A 33 -2.26 40.29 -8.76
N LEU A 34 -1.86 39.87 -9.97
CA LEU A 34 -1.85 40.75 -11.13
C LEU A 34 -3.25 41.25 -11.49
N ALA A 35 -4.26 40.38 -11.47
CA ALA A 35 -5.66 40.77 -11.70
C ALA A 35 -6.16 41.74 -10.64
N GLY A 36 -5.81 41.53 -9.36
CA GLY A 36 -6.10 42.43 -8.26
C GLY A 36 -5.45 43.81 -8.43
N LEU A 37 -4.17 43.85 -8.82
CA LEU A 37 -3.47 45.10 -9.12
C LEU A 37 -4.14 45.87 -10.26
N ILE A 38 -4.53 45.17 -11.34
CA ILE A 38 -5.26 45.77 -12.45
C ILE A 38 -6.60 46.33 -11.95
N ALA A 39 -7.34 45.57 -11.14
CA ALA A 39 -8.61 46.04 -10.58
C ALA A 39 -8.45 47.29 -9.71
N VAL A 40 -7.37 47.37 -8.91
CA VAL A 40 -7.04 48.56 -8.11
C VAL A 40 -6.71 49.76 -9.01
N ILE A 41 -5.89 49.56 -10.05
CA ILE A 41 -5.53 50.63 -11.00
C ILE A 41 -6.76 51.16 -11.73
N GLU A 42 -7.63 50.28 -12.23
CA GLU A 42 -8.88 50.66 -12.90
C GLU A 42 -9.90 51.29 -11.94
N GLY A 43 -9.89 50.89 -10.66
CA GLY A 43 -10.67 51.51 -9.60
C GLY A 43 -10.25 52.96 -9.34
N PHE A 44 -8.94 53.26 -9.35
CA PHE A 44 -8.45 54.64 -9.22
C PHE A 44 -8.69 55.49 -10.49
N ARG A 45 -8.78 54.87 -11.67
CA ARG A 45 -9.08 55.55 -12.93
C ARG A 45 -10.57 55.90 -13.10
N HIS A 46 -11.46 55.18 -12.41
CA HIS A 46 -12.88 55.52 -12.36
C HIS A 46 -13.12 56.66 -11.35
N GLU A 47 -13.19 57.90 -11.83
CA GLU A 47 -13.74 58.99 -11.03
C GLU A 47 -15.22 58.68 -10.72
N PRO A 48 -15.69 58.80 -9.46
CA PRO A 48 -17.10 58.74 -9.16
C PRO A 48 -17.80 59.84 -9.96
N GLY A 49 -18.68 59.46 -10.89
CA GLY A 49 -19.55 60.42 -11.55
C GLY A 49 -20.27 61.24 -10.49
N THR A 50 -20.07 62.55 -10.50
CA THR A 50 -20.70 63.50 -9.59
C THR A 50 -22.21 63.43 -9.75
N VAL A 51 -22.88 62.62 -8.93
CA VAL A 51 -24.33 62.73 -8.75
C VAL A 51 -24.56 63.94 -7.85
N SER A 52 -24.65 65.13 -8.46
CA SER A 52 -25.09 66.35 -7.78
C SER A 52 -26.49 66.13 -7.18
N PRO A 53 -26.70 66.31 -5.86
CA PRO A 53 -28.01 66.06 -5.22
C PRO A 53 -29.11 67.10 -5.49
N SER A 54 -29.01 67.96 -6.50
CA SER A 54 -30.01 69.02 -6.69
C SER A 54 -30.17 69.43 -8.16
N GLY A 55 -31.25 68.98 -8.79
CA GLY A 55 -31.78 69.49 -10.06
C GLY A 55 -31.97 68.42 -11.15
N PRO A 56 -33.01 68.51 -12.00
CA PRO A 56 -33.26 67.53 -13.05
C PRO A 56 -32.13 67.55 -14.09
N PRO A 57 -31.78 66.40 -14.71
CA PRO A 57 -30.68 66.35 -15.66
C PRO A 57 -31.05 67.02 -16.97
N SER A 58 -30.42 68.15 -17.28
CA SER A 58 -30.30 68.69 -18.65
C SER A 58 -29.00 68.17 -19.27
N GLY A 59 -28.99 66.88 -19.62
CA GLY A 59 -27.92 66.24 -20.40
C GLY A 59 -28.51 65.48 -21.58
N PRO A 60 -27.83 65.43 -22.75
CA PRO A 60 -28.37 64.79 -23.94
C PRO A 60 -28.62 63.28 -23.69
N PRO A 61 -29.63 62.67 -24.32
CA PRO A 61 -30.01 61.29 -24.04
C PRO A 61 -28.82 60.35 -24.25
N PRO A 62 -28.68 59.30 -23.41
CA PRO A 62 -27.58 58.34 -23.56
C PRO A 62 -27.60 57.76 -24.96
N GLN A 63 -26.48 57.91 -25.69
CA GLN A 63 -26.33 57.32 -27.02
C GLN A 63 -26.66 55.82 -26.92
N PRO A 64 -27.45 55.26 -27.86
CA PRO A 64 -27.80 53.85 -27.81
C PRO A 64 -26.51 53.04 -27.99
N GLN A 65 -25.94 52.59 -26.87
CA GLN A 65 -24.84 51.63 -26.88
C GLN A 65 -25.30 50.45 -27.72
N ARG A 66 -24.67 50.32 -28.91
CA ARG A 66 -24.97 49.29 -29.90
C ARG A 66 -25.24 47.98 -29.18
N ARG A 67 -26.40 47.38 -29.42
CA ARG A 67 -26.86 46.10 -28.83
C ARG A 67 -25.78 45.00 -28.83
N ASN A 68 -24.82 45.09 -29.75
CA ASN A 68 -23.61 44.27 -29.82
C ASN A 68 -22.60 44.49 -28.66
N GLY A 69 -22.39 45.72 -28.18
CA GLY A 69 -21.47 46.04 -27.08
C GLY A 69 -21.96 45.49 -25.73
N ARG A 70 -23.27 45.59 -25.45
CA ARG A 70 -23.88 45.01 -24.24
C ARG A 70 -23.83 43.47 -24.25
N ARG A 71 -24.08 42.84 -25.42
CA ARG A 71 -23.96 41.39 -25.58
C ARG A 71 -22.51 40.92 -25.45
N ARG A 72 -21.55 41.65 -26.02
CA ARG A 72 -20.11 41.35 -25.90
C ARG A 72 -19.61 41.52 -24.47
N ALA A 73 -20.05 42.57 -23.77
CA ALA A 73 -19.74 42.79 -22.36
C ALA A 73 -20.31 41.69 -21.45
N LEU A 74 -21.56 41.26 -21.69
CA LEU A 74 -22.17 40.14 -20.96
C LEU A 74 -21.49 38.80 -21.24
N LEU A 75 -21.08 38.55 -22.49
CA LEU A 75 -20.32 37.35 -22.86
C LEU A 75 -18.93 37.36 -22.21
N ILE A 76 -18.21 38.47 -22.24
CA ILE A 76 -16.88 38.60 -21.63
C ILE A 76 -16.95 38.55 -20.09
N GLY A 77 -18.05 39.01 -19.49
CA GLY A 77 -18.25 38.95 -18.04
C GLY A 77 -18.62 37.55 -17.51
N SER A 78 -19.27 36.71 -18.30
CA SER A 78 -19.72 35.36 -17.89
C SER A 78 -18.86 34.21 -18.43
N ALA A 79 -18.10 34.43 -19.52
CA ALA A 79 -17.24 33.42 -20.13
C ALA A 79 -16.08 32.92 -19.24
N PRO A 80 -15.41 33.73 -18.38
CA PRO A 80 -14.23 33.27 -17.66
C PRO A 80 -14.48 32.07 -16.75
N LEU A 81 -15.62 32.08 -16.03
CA LEU A 81 -16.02 30.96 -15.18
C LEU A 81 -16.33 29.71 -16.02
N ALA A 82 -17.11 29.87 -17.10
CA ALA A 82 -17.45 28.75 -17.98
C ALA A 82 -16.21 28.13 -18.64
N VAL A 83 -15.26 28.96 -19.07
CA VAL A 83 -13.98 28.50 -19.64
C VAL A 83 -13.17 27.76 -18.59
N PHE A 84 -13.05 28.29 -17.36
CA PHE A 84 -12.30 27.64 -16.30
C PHE A 84 -12.92 26.28 -15.90
N CYS A 85 -14.23 26.23 -15.68
CA CYS A 85 -14.94 24.99 -15.40
C CYS A 85 -14.80 23.98 -16.55
N GLY A 86 -14.91 24.43 -17.81
CA GLY A 86 -14.71 23.56 -18.97
C GLY A 86 -13.30 22.98 -19.05
N LEU A 87 -12.27 23.80 -18.79
CA LEU A 87 -10.89 23.35 -18.74
C LEU A 87 -10.64 22.36 -17.60
N LEU A 88 -11.25 22.59 -16.42
CA LEU A 88 -11.17 21.66 -15.29
C LEU A 88 -11.76 20.29 -15.65
N VAL A 89 -12.98 20.27 -16.21
CA VAL A 89 -13.64 19.03 -16.66
C VAL A 89 -12.80 18.30 -17.71
N CYS A 90 -12.29 19.02 -18.71
CA CYS A 90 -11.41 18.43 -19.72
C CYS A 90 -10.12 17.86 -19.11
N ALA A 91 -9.55 18.51 -18.10
CA ALA A 91 -8.37 18.02 -17.40
C ALA A 91 -8.67 16.77 -16.57
N GLU A 92 -9.81 16.72 -15.87
CA GLU A 92 -10.25 15.55 -15.09
C GLU A 92 -10.51 14.34 -15.99
N VAL A 93 -11.29 14.52 -17.07
CA VAL A 93 -11.57 13.46 -18.05
C VAL A 93 -10.29 13.02 -18.75
N GLY A 94 -9.44 13.97 -19.16
CA GLY A 94 -8.16 13.69 -19.81
C GLY A 94 -7.19 12.92 -18.91
N ALA A 95 -7.15 13.24 -17.61
CA ALA A 95 -6.32 12.53 -16.64
C ALA A 95 -6.76 11.06 -16.48
N MET A 96 -8.07 10.81 -16.40
CA MET A 96 -8.61 9.45 -16.31
C MET A 96 -8.45 8.67 -17.62
N ALA A 97 -8.70 9.29 -18.77
CA ALA A 97 -8.47 8.66 -20.07
C ALA A 97 -7.00 8.26 -20.25
N LYS A 98 -6.06 9.14 -19.88
CA LYS A 98 -4.63 8.83 -19.87
C LYS A 98 -4.30 7.68 -18.93
N ALA A 99 -4.89 7.65 -17.73
CA ALA A 99 -4.68 6.59 -16.76
C ALA A 99 -5.11 5.22 -17.32
N ILE A 100 -6.30 5.14 -17.91
CA ILE A 100 -6.83 3.93 -18.56
C ILE A 100 -5.88 3.44 -19.67
N VAL A 101 -5.42 4.34 -20.55
CA VAL A 101 -4.51 3.97 -21.65
C VAL A 101 -3.15 3.52 -21.12
N LYS A 102 -2.60 4.20 -20.12
CA LYS A 102 -1.31 3.84 -19.50
C LYS A 102 -1.37 2.46 -18.87
N GLN A 103 -2.53 2.07 -18.33
CA GLN A 103 -2.72 0.81 -17.61
C GLN A 103 -3.40 -0.28 -18.43
N ARG A 104 -3.52 -0.12 -19.75
CA ARG A 104 -4.25 -1.04 -20.64
C ARG A 104 -3.81 -2.50 -20.60
N HIS A 105 -2.58 -2.78 -20.17
CA HIS A 105 -2.05 -4.15 -20.06
C HIS A 105 -2.15 -4.72 -18.64
N GLY A 106 -2.38 -3.87 -17.64
CA GLY A 106 -2.61 -4.25 -16.25
C GLY A 106 -4.05 -3.93 -15.82
N TYR A 107 -4.22 -3.44 -14.60
CA TYR A 107 -5.53 -3.07 -14.07
C TYR A 107 -5.81 -1.57 -14.22
N SER A 108 -7.02 -1.23 -14.67
CA SER A 108 -7.65 0.08 -14.41
C SER A 108 -9.15 -0.11 -14.23
N MET A 109 -9.77 0.74 -13.41
CA MET A 109 -11.22 0.68 -13.16
C MET A 109 -12.02 0.86 -14.46
N GLY A 110 -11.58 1.74 -15.36
CA GLY A 110 -12.24 1.96 -16.65
C GLY A 110 -12.18 0.72 -17.55
N ALA A 111 -11.02 0.07 -17.67
CA ALA A 111 -10.89 -1.17 -18.44
C ALA A 111 -11.71 -2.30 -17.83
N ALA A 112 -11.74 -2.41 -16.49
CA ALA A 112 -12.53 -3.43 -15.81
C ALA A 112 -14.04 -3.27 -16.04
N ASN A 113 -14.56 -2.04 -15.98
CA ASN A 113 -15.97 -1.75 -16.28
C ASN A 113 -16.32 -2.04 -17.75
N ILE A 114 -15.43 -1.72 -18.70
CA ILE A 114 -15.64 -2.05 -20.12
C ILE A 114 -15.63 -3.57 -20.34
N ALA A 115 -14.73 -4.29 -19.67
CA ALA A 115 -14.66 -5.74 -19.73
C ALA A 115 -15.94 -6.39 -19.17
N GLU A 116 -16.50 -5.86 -18.08
CA GLU A 116 -17.76 -6.35 -17.50
C GLU A 116 -18.98 -6.13 -18.42
N ILE A 117 -18.99 -5.05 -19.22
CA ILE A 117 -20.06 -4.83 -20.21
C ILE A 117 -19.98 -5.86 -21.35
N THR A 118 -18.78 -6.39 -21.63
CA THR A 118 -18.50 -7.23 -22.81
C THR A 118 -18.31 -8.72 -22.48
N GLY A 119 -18.32 -9.10 -21.20
CA GLY A 119 -18.10 -10.46 -20.72
C GLY A 119 -18.21 -10.55 -19.19
N HIS A 120 -17.73 -11.64 -18.61
CA HIS A 120 -17.65 -11.78 -17.15
C HIS A 120 -16.27 -11.31 -16.66
N ASN A 121 -16.23 -10.40 -15.69
CA ASN A 121 -14.99 -9.90 -15.10
C ASN A 121 -15.14 -9.73 -13.58
N CYS A 122 -14.25 -10.33 -12.81
CA CYS A 122 -14.21 -10.17 -11.36
C CYS A 122 -13.40 -8.95 -10.90
N ASN A 123 -13.21 -7.98 -11.81
CA ASN A 123 -12.65 -6.67 -11.58
C ASN A 123 -11.22 -6.75 -11.03
N LEU A 124 -10.91 -6.15 -9.87
CA LEU A 124 -9.56 -6.19 -9.30
C LEU A 124 -9.12 -7.63 -8.98
N THR A 125 -10.08 -8.50 -8.65
CA THR A 125 -9.81 -9.91 -8.33
C THR A 125 -9.09 -10.64 -9.47
N ASP A 126 -9.42 -10.36 -10.73
CA ASP A 126 -8.79 -10.99 -11.90
C ASP A 126 -7.40 -10.42 -12.21
N ALA A 127 -7.10 -9.22 -11.71
CA ALA A 127 -5.82 -8.56 -11.93
C ALA A 127 -4.79 -8.83 -10.82
N VAL A 128 -5.24 -9.34 -9.68
CA VAL A 128 -4.37 -9.71 -8.57
C VAL A 128 -3.94 -11.16 -8.72
N LEU A 129 -2.63 -11.35 -8.62
CA LEU A 129 -1.98 -12.64 -8.67
C LEU A 129 -1.50 -13.03 -7.27
N VAL A 130 -1.56 -14.32 -6.94
CA VAL A 130 -1.23 -14.87 -5.62
C VAL A 130 -0.05 -15.83 -5.74
N GLU A 131 0.92 -15.69 -4.84
CA GLU A 131 1.99 -16.68 -4.62
C GLU A 131 1.63 -17.49 -3.38
N ALA A 132 0.96 -18.63 -3.59
CA ALA A 132 0.48 -19.47 -2.48
C ALA A 132 1.64 -20.07 -1.65
N ASP A 133 2.74 -20.45 -2.32
CA ASP A 133 3.95 -20.94 -1.69
C ASP A 133 5.19 -20.27 -2.31
N ARG A 134 5.98 -19.59 -1.47
CA ARG A 134 7.23 -18.95 -1.88
C ARG A 134 8.26 -19.96 -2.38
N ARG A 135 8.27 -21.18 -1.82
CA ARG A 135 9.24 -22.23 -2.14
C ARG A 135 9.08 -22.77 -3.55
N ALA A 136 7.85 -22.79 -4.07
CA ALA A 136 7.58 -23.18 -5.45
C ALA A 136 8.31 -22.29 -6.48
N GLY A 137 8.61 -21.04 -6.11
CA GLY A 137 9.38 -20.11 -6.94
C GLY A 137 10.89 -20.10 -6.70
N ALA A 138 11.42 -20.99 -5.84
CA ALA A 138 12.85 -21.04 -5.53
C ALA A 138 13.68 -21.30 -6.78
N LEU A 139 14.74 -20.54 -6.98
CA LEU A 139 15.59 -20.69 -8.15
C LEU A 139 16.66 -21.75 -7.93
N ASN A 140 16.96 -22.50 -8.99
CA ASN A 140 17.99 -23.53 -8.95
C ASN A 140 19.39 -22.90 -9.01
N PRO A 141 20.31 -23.22 -8.07
CA PRO A 141 21.68 -22.74 -8.13
C PRO A 141 22.42 -23.40 -9.30
N LEU A 142 23.18 -22.60 -10.03
CA LEU A 142 24.02 -23.02 -11.15
C LEU A 142 25.44 -23.30 -10.69
N ARG A 143 26.06 -24.33 -11.27
CA ARG A 143 27.48 -24.61 -11.04
C ARG A 143 28.35 -23.59 -11.77
N THR A 144 29.35 -23.08 -11.07
CA THR A 144 30.31 -22.11 -11.60
C THR A 144 31.65 -22.78 -11.88
N LYS A 145 32.35 -22.29 -12.92
CA LYS A 145 33.67 -22.83 -13.34
C LYS A 145 34.81 -21.83 -13.08
N LEU A 146 34.51 -20.53 -13.18
CA LEU A 146 35.48 -19.47 -12.98
C LEU A 146 35.54 -19.06 -11.50
N LEU A 147 36.74 -18.75 -11.01
CA LEU A 147 36.97 -18.25 -9.65
C LEU A 147 36.16 -16.97 -9.36
N ALA A 148 36.00 -16.10 -10.36
CA ALA A 148 35.21 -14.87 -10.25
C ALA A 148 33.70 -15.11 -10.00
N ASP A 149 33.22 -16.31 -10.33
CA ASP A 149 31.82 -16.71 -10.15
C ASP A 149 31.60 -17.52 -8.88
N ILE A 150 32.65 -17.83 -8.12
CA ILE A 150 32.51 -18.53 -6.84
C ILE A 150 31.84 -17.59 -5.83
N PRO A 151 30.82 -18.07 -5.08
CA PRO A 151 30.17 -17.28 -4.05
C PRO A 151 31.18 -16.84 -2.99
N LEU A 152 30.99 -15.62 -2.49
CA LEU A 152 31.82 -14.99 -1.47
C LEU A 152 30.92 -14.61 -0.30
N GLN A 153 31.31 -14.96 0.92
CA GLN A 153 30.54 -14.63 2.11
C GLN A 153 31.51 -14.28 3.23
N ARG A 154 31.50 -13.01 3.67
CA ARG A 154 32.25 -12.51 4.83
C ARG A 154 31.37 -11.54 5.60
N GLY A 155 31.25 -11.72 6.92
CA GLY A 155 30.41 -10.86 7.76
C GLY A 155 28.90 -11.09 7.58
N PHE A 156 28.50 -12.15 6.87
CA PHE A 156 27.10 -12.54 6.73
C PHE A 156 26.91 -13.98 7.23
N ASP A 157 25.84 -14.19 7.99
CA ASP A 157 25.41 -15.50 8.47
C ASP A 157 24.25 -16.06 7.64
N THR A 158 24.28 -17.36 7.33
CA THR A 158 23.24 -18.03 6.53
C THR A 158 22.14 -18.61 7.41
N ASN A 159 20.89 -18.44 6.98
CA ASN A 159 19.67 -18.94 7.60
C ASN A 159 19.52 -18.58 9.08
N ARG A 160 20.15 -17.48 9.48
CA ARG A 160 19.99 -16.91 10.80
C ARG A 160 19.03 -15.75 10.73
N SER A 161 18.07 -15.77 11.64
CA SER A 161 17.25 -14.60 11.90
C SER A 161 18.10 -13.54 12.61
N PRO A 162 18.02 -12.26 12.20
CA PRO A 162 18.79 -11.18 12.83
C PRO A 162 18.63 -11.17 14.36
N LEU A 163 17.40 -11.18 14.85
CA LEU A 163 17.13 -10.90 16.27
C LEU A 163 17.02 -12.14 17.17
N ALA A 164 16.92 -13.34 16.59
CA ALA A 164 16.93 -14.58 17.37
C ALA A 164 18.24 -14.75 18.18
N GLN A 165 19.36 -14.21 17.72
CA GLN A 165 20.64 -14.23 18.45
C GLN A 165 20.63 -13.31 19.67
N ALA A 166 20.03 -12.13 19.59
CA ALA A 166 19.99 -11.18 20.71
C ALA A 166 19.23 -11.76 21.93
N LEU A 167 18.16 -12.52 21.67
CA LEU A 167 17.36 -13.18 22.70
C LEU A 167 18.07 -14.39 23.32
N ALA A 168 18.82 -15.17 22.54
CA ALA A 168 19.57 -16.32 23.05
C ALA A 168 20.76 -15.91 23.94
N SER A 169 21.30 -14.71 23.74
CA SER A 169 22.45 -14.18 24.48
C SER A 169 22.09 -13.37 25.73
N SER A 170 20.81 -13.22 26.07
CA SER A 170 20.34 -12.48 27.25
C SER A 170 19.90 -13.45 28.36
N PRO A 171 20.42 -13.37 29.60
CA PRO A 171 19.89 -14.18 30.70
C PRO A 171 18.44 -13.75 31.03
N PRO A 172 17.55 -14.67 31.44
CA PRO A 172 16.15 -14.35 31.69
C PRO A 172 16.04 -13.42 32.91
N ALA A 173 15.59 -12.18 32.67
CA ALA A 173 15.14 -11.30 33.74
C ALA A 173 13.66 -11.59 34.02
N GLU A 174 13.39 -12.19 35.17
CA GLU A 174 12.05 -12.25 35.75
C GLU A 174 11.59 -10.82 36.08
N SER A 175 10.42 -10.41 35.61
CA SER A 175 9.75 -9.22 36.18
C SER A 175 8.25 -9.44 36.24
N ASN A 176 7.78 -9.55 37.49
CA ASN A 176 6.39 -9.60 37.93
C ASN A 176 5.54 -8.49 37.30
N GLY A 177 4.31 -8.87 36.93
CA GLY A 177 3.28 -7.93 36.49
C GLY A 177 2.71 -7.11 37.64
N SER A 178 2.41 -5.85 37.36
CA SER A 178 1.30 -5.13 37.96
C SER A 178 0.60 -4.33 36.88
N GLY A 179 -0.73 -4.43 36.84
CA GLY A 179 -1.57 -3.66 35.93
C GLY A 179 -1.99 -2.34 36.56
N THR A 180 -2.13 -1.32 35.73
CA THR A 180 -3.08 -0.22 35.93
C THR A 180 -3.50 0.30 34.55
N SER A 181 -4.81 0.29 34.33
CA SER A 181 -5.52 1.04 33.29
C SER A 181 -5.39 2.54 33.55
N ASP A 182 -5.21 3.34 32.50
CA ASP A 182 -5.84 4.66 32.40
C ASP A 182 -5.99 5.02 30.92
N ALA A 183 -7.21 5.45 30.59
CA ALA A 183 -7.62 5.93 29.29
C ALA A 183 -7.56 7.46 29.28
N GLU A 184 -7.00 8.07 28.24
CA GLU A 184 -7.29 9.46 27.92
C GLU A 184 -7.16 9.74 26.42
N GLN A 185 -8.14 10.51 25.92
CA GLN A 185 -8.34 10.89 24.52
C GLN A 185 -7.59 12.19 24.16
N ASN A 186 -7.12 12.24 22.90
CA ASN A 186 -6.90 13.41 22.04
C ASN A 186 -5.79 14.44 22.39
N SER A 187 -4.75 14.51 21.56
CA SER A 187 -4.47 15.63 20.60
C SER A 187 -2.99 15.72 20.17
N ARG A 188 -2.79 15.91 18.86
CA ARG A 188 -1.65 16.46 18.07
C ARG A 188 -0.32 16.84 18.75
N ALA A 189 0.78 16.41 18.09
CA ALA A 189 2.16 16.97 17.96
C ALA A 189 2.57 18.09 18.95
N ASP A 190 3.67 18.03 19.70
CA ASP A 190 5.07 17.92 19.27
C ASP A 190 5.98 17.64 20.51
N GLY A 191 7.26 17.30 20.27
CA GLY A 191 8.11 16.55 21.21
C GLY A 191 8.63 17.22 22.50
N GLN A 192 9.10 16.36 23.41
CA GLN A 192 10.36 16.52 24.16
C GLN A 192 10.69 15.21 24.91
N ALA A 193 11.88 14.64 24.68
CA ALA A 193 12.49 13.71 25.63
C ALA A 193 14.01 13.89 25.61
N PRO A 194 14.67 14.19 26.75
CA PRO A 194 16.11 14.09 26.85
C PRO A 194 16.57 12.84 27.61
N SER A 195 17.57 12.20 27.00
CA SER A 195 18.70 11.48 27.59
C SER A 195 18.65 9.93 27.73
N THR A 196 19.33 9.30 26.76
CA THR A 196 20.48 8.37 26.93
C THR A 196 20.31 7.10 27.77
N ARG A 197 19.87 6.03 27.11
CA ARG A 197 20.67 4.84 26.78
C ARG A 197 19.89 4.10 25.69
N GLY A 198 20.51 3.79 24.56
CA GLY A 198 19.82 3.26 23.38
C GLY A 198 19.11 1.95 23.68
N ASP A 199 17.79 2.02 23.86
CA ASP A 199 16.93 0.87 23.90
C ASP A 199 17.00 0.19 22.53
N ARG A 200 17.60 -1.01 22.49
CA ARG A 200 17.53 -1.95 21.37
C ARG A 200 16.05 -2.29 21.16
N ILE A 201 15.41 -1.55 20.25
CA ILE A 201 14.04 -1.69 19.73
C ILE A 201 12.98 -2.18 20.76
N PRO A 202 12.18 -1.27 21.35
CA PRO A 202 10.86 -1.63 21.90
C PRO A 202 9.77 -0.64 21.42
N LYS A 203 8.56 -1.02 20.97
CA LYS A 203 7.57 -1.91 21.59
C LYS A 203 6.62 -2.61 20.57
N PRO A 204 5.92 -3.67 21.03
CA PRO A 204 5.13 -4.61 20.24
C PRO A 204 3.81 -4.06 19.67
N GLY A 205 3.43 -4.51 18.48
CA GLY A 205 2.04 -4.86 18.18
C GLY A 205 1.66 -6.09 19.01
N THR A 206 0.39 -6.23 19.34
CA THR A 206 -0.19 -7.09 20.40
C THR A 206 -0.11 -8.61 20.18
N ASP A 207 0.99 -9.14 19.64
CA ASP A 207 1.22 -10.55 19.36
C ASP A 207 2.68 -11.03 19.48
N GLY A 208 3.50 -10.45 20.37
CA GLY A 208 4.72 -11.10 20.88
C GLY A 208 5.75 -11.63 19.86
N SER A 209 5.70 -11.22 18.59
CA SER A 209 6.66 -11.63 17.58
C SER A 209 7.10 -10.41 16.77
N ASN A 210 8.35 -9.99 16.97
CA ASN A 210 8.93 -8.94 16.14
C ASN A 210 9.07 -9.51 14.71
N PRO A 211 8.51 -8.84 13.69
CA PRO A 211 8.48 -9.37 12.33
C PRO A 211 9.88 -9.66 11.79
N VAL A 212 10.92 -8.95 12.27
CA VAL A 212 12.31 -9.20 11.88
C VAL A 212 12.82 -10.56 12.40
N ASP A 213 12.37 -11.01 13.57
CA ASP A 213 12.82 -12.23 14.25
C ASP A 213 12.40 -13.51 13.52
N LYS A 214 11.28 -13.45 12.79
CA LYS A 214 10.73 -14.59 12.08
C LYS A 214 10.56 -14.23 10.62
N PRO A 215 11.45 -14.71 9.74
CA PRO A 215 11.26 -14.55 8.31
C PRO A 215 9.88 -15.06 7.89
N PRO A 216 9.25 -14.41 6.91
CA PRO A 216 8.01 -14.89 6.33
C PRO A 216 8.08 -16.38 5.96
N ILE A 217 6.96 -17.10 6.17
CA ILE A 217 6.87 -18.54 5.91
C ILE A 217 7.33 -18.85 4.48
N GLY A 218 8.16 -19.89 4.35
CA GLY A 218 8.76 -20.29 3.09
C GLY A 218 10.15 -19.71 2.83
N LEU A 219 10.59 -18.68 3.58
CA LEU A 219 11.96 -18.18 3.52
C LEU A 219 12.87 -18.91 4.52
N GLY A 220 14.16 -18.99 4.19
CA GLY A 220 15.17 -19.74 4.93
C GLY A 220 15.27 -21.21 4.49
N GLY A 221 16.20 -21.93 5.11
CA GLY A 221 16.47 -23.33 4.78
C GLY A 221 17.32 -23.51 3.53
N ALA A 222 17.26 -24.70 2.92
CA ALA A 222 18.09 -25.04 1.76
C ALA A 222 17.57 -24.47 0.43
N GLU A 223 16.25 -24.25 0.32
CA GLU A 223 15.59 -23.84 -0.93
C GLU A 223 15.73 -22.34 -1.17
N ILE A 224 15.42 -21.52 -0.16
CA ILE A 224 15.53 -20.06 -0.23
C ILE A 224 16.37 -19.58 0.95
N PRO A 225 17.70 -19.77 0.92
CA PRO A 225 18.54 -19.37 2.03
C PRO A 225 18.43 -17.86 2.29
N ILE A 226 18.52 -17.48 3.55
CA ILE A 226 18.62 -16.08 3.98
C ILE A 226 20.05 -15.78 4.36
N TRP A 227 20.52 -14.57 4.14
CA TRP A 227 21.78 -14.08 4.68
C TRP A 227 21.54 -12.81 5.49
N SER A 228 22.20 -12.68 6.64
CA SER A 228 22.11 -11.50 7.49
C SER A 228 23.48 -11.01 7.92
N SER A 229 23.67 -9.70 7.88
CA SER A 229 24.84 -9.02 8.41
C SER A 229 24.70 -8.67 9.90
N PHE A 230 23.50 -8.82 10.47
CA PHE A 230 23.24 -8.46 11.86
C PHE A 230 24.12 -9.26 12.83
N SER A 231 24.77 -8.54 13.74
CA SER A 231 25.61 -9.12 14.78
C SER A 231 25.40 -8.35 16.08
N PRO A 232 25.12 -9.04 17.21
CA PRO A 232 24.89 -8.38 18.51
C PRO A 232 26.18 -7.88 19.17
N ASP A 233 27.34 -8.43 18.77
CA ASP A 233 28.63 -8.30 19.46
C ASP A 233 29.67 -7.46 18.69
N SER A 234 29.39 -7.11 17.45
CA SER A 234 30.30 -6.38 16.56
C SER A 234 29.51 -5.68 15.45
N PRO A 235 29.93 -4.49 14.96
CA PRO A 235 29.31 -3.87 13.81
C PRO A 235 29.35 -4.84 12.63
N GLY A 236 28.16 -5.20 12.15
CA GLY A 236 27.87 -6.28 11.21
C GLY A 236 28.41 -6.10 9.79
N THR A 237 29.57 -5.48 9.60
CA THR A 237 30.09 -5.18 8.26
C THR A 237 30.50 -6.43 7.52
N GLY A 238 30.31 -6.43 6.20
CA GLY A 238 30.53 -7.62 5.40
C GLY A 238 30.34 -7.41 3.91
N ILE A 239 30.67 -8.46 3.16
CA ILE A 239 30.34 -8.56 1.74
C ILE A 239 29.78 -9.95 1.46
N LEU A 240 28.75 -9.98 0.64
CA LEU A 240 28.16 -11.21 0.15
C LEU A 240 27.99 -11.15 -1.36
N ARG A 241 28.40 -12.21 -2.03
CA ARG A 241 28.07 -12.52 -3.42
C ARG A 241 27.56 -13.94 -3.45
N SER A 242 26.29 -14.10 -3.76
CA SER A 242 25.66 -15.41 -3.89
C SER A 242 26.15 -16.15 -5.14
N THR A 243 25.79 -17.43 -5.25
CA THR A 243 25.95 -18.19 -6.50
C THR A 243 25.04 -17.64 -7.59
N TRP A 244 25.31 -18.00 -8.83
CA TRP A 244 24.36 -17.78 -9.92
C TRP A 244 23.15 -18.70 -9.78
N TYR A 245 21.96 -18.18 -10.00
CA TYR A 245 20.69 -18.90 -10.02
C TYR A 245 20.09 -18.89 -11.42
N ALA A 246 19.54 -20.01 -11.87
CA ALA A 246 18.89 -20.12 -13.18
C ALA A 246 17.64 -19.24 -13.23
N LEU A 247 17.52 -18.42 -14.27
CA LEU A 247 16.37 -17.55 -14.46
C LEU A 247 15.31 -18.27 -15.33
N PRO A 248 14.08 -18.49 -14.83
CA PRO A 248 13.03 -19.14 -15.60
C PRO A 248 12.42 -18.20 -16.65
N ALA A 249 11.83 -18.80 -17.69
CA ALA A 249 11.22 -18.08 -18.81
C ALA A 249 10.16 -17.05 -18.36
N ALA A 250 9.42 -17.33 -17.29
CA ALA A 250 8.41 -16.43 -16.72
C ALA A 250 8.99 -15.03 -16.37
N ALA A 251 10.21 -14.97 -15.86
CA ALA A 251 10.87 -13.71 -15.55
C ALA A 251 11.31 -12.96 -16.82
N SER A 252 11.94 -13.66 -17.78
CA SER A 252 12.37 -13.07 -19.05
C SER A 252 11.20 -12.58 -19.92
N GLN A 253 10.07 -13.29 -19.87
CA GLN A 253 8.85 -12.92 -20.61
C GLN A 253 8.03 -11.83 -19.89
N GLY A 254 8.40 -11.50 -18.65
CA GLY A 254 7.72 -10.48 -17.86
C GLY A 254 6.41 -10.93 -17.23
N THR A 255 6.10 -12.23 -17.19
CA THR A 255 4.86 -12.74 -16.58
C THR A 255 4.98 -12.92 -15.06
N ALA A 256 6.20 -12.92 -14.51
CA ALA A 256 6.47 -12.89 -13.08
C ALA A 256 7.74 -12.05 -12.78
N PRO A 257 7.80 -11.32 -11.65
CA PRO A 257 9.01 -10.58 -11.27
C PRO A 257 10.06 -11.50 -10.64
N VAL A 258 11.32 -11.06 -10.63
CA VAL A 258 12.33 -11.61 -9.70
C VAL A 258 12.13 -10.95 -8.35
N VAL A 259 12.00 -11.74 -7.29
CA VAL A 259 11.70 -11.24 -5.94
C VAL A 259 12.84 -11.55 -4.99
N VAL A 260 13.24 -10.53 -4.23
CA VAL A 260 14.18 -10.65 -3.12
C VAL A 260 13.51 -10.09 -1.87
N SER A 261 13.38 -10.91 -0.84
CA SER A 261 12.84 -10.50 0.46
C SER A 261 13.97 -9.89 1.29
N VAL A 262 13.73 -8.75 1.93
CA VAL A 262 14.75 -7.97 2.65
C VAL A 262 14.20 -7.53 4.01
N ALA A 263 15.00 -7.61 5.05
CA ALA A 263 14.81 -6.95 6.35
C ALA A 263 16.03 -6.05 6.64
N GLY A 264 15.87 -5.11 7.56
CA GLY A 264 16.86 -4.09 7.86
C GLY A 264 16.81 -2.91 6.87
N LYS A 265 17.91 -2.17 6.78
CA LYS A 265 17.99 -0.88 6.08
C LYS A 265 18.80 -1.05 4.80
N LEU A 266 18.25 -0.56 3.68
CA LEU A 266 19.01 -0.39 2.44
C LEU A 266 19.39 1.08 2.31
N SER A 267 20.67 1.35 2.14
CA SER A 267 21.24 2.69 2.07
C SER A 267 22.49 2.68 1.17
N PRO A 268 23.15 3.83 0.95
CA PRO A 268 24.47 3.85 0.31
C PRO A 268 25.55 3.05 1.08
N THR A 269 25.40 2.86 2.39
CA THR A 269 26.30 2.05 3.24
C THR A 269 25.91 0.56 3.26
N THR A 270 24.66 0.22 2.95
CA THR A 270 24.14 -1.15 2.84
C THR A 270 23.55 -1.48 1.47
N PRO A 271 24.30 -1.34 0.36
CA PRO A 271 23.74 -1.59 -0.97
C PRO A 271 23.48 -3.07 -1.20
N LEU A 272 22.34 -3.36 -1.84
CA LEU A 272 21.96 -4.69 -2.34
C LEU A 272 21.68 -4.60 -3.84
N ILE A 273 22.31 -5.46 -4.64
CA ILE A 273 22.26 -5.43 -6.10
C ILE A 273 21.89 -6.82 -6.61
N ALA A 274 21.02 -6.88 -7.61
CA ALA A 274 20.81 -8.06 -8.44
C ALA A 274 21.60 -7.92 -9.74
N GLU A 275 22.54 -8.83 -9.97
CA GLU A 275 23.29 -8.92 -11.22
C GLU A 275 22.66 -9.97 -12.12
N PHE A 276 22.49 -9.63 -13.40
CA PHE A 276 21.88 -10.50 -14.40
C PHE A 276 22.91 -10.84 -15.47
N ALA A 277 23.00 -12.12 -15.86
CA ALA A 277 24.01 -12.58 -16.81
C ALA A 277 23.47 -13.57 -17.84
N GLN A 278 24.09 -13.53 -19.02
CA GLN A 278 23.97 -14.59 -20.02
C GLN A 278 25.00 -15.68 -19.75
N ARG A 279 24.59 -16.93 -19.93
CA ARG A 279 25.47 -18.08 -19.84
C ARG A 279 26.25 -18.22 -21.14
N THR A 280 27.56 -18.37 -21.02
CA THR A 280 28.49 -18.57 -22.14
C THR A 280 29.35 -19.81 -21.89
N ASP A 281 30.04 -20.29 -22.92
CA ASP A 281 30.98 -21.43 -22.77
C ASP A 281 32.10 -21.15 -21.76
N ARG A 282 32.44 -19.88 -21.57
CA ARG A 282 33.51 -19.41 -20.69
C ARG A 282 33.03 -19.10 -19.27
N GLY A 283 31.73 -19.09 -18.99
CA GLY A 283 31.16 -18.68 -17.68
C GLY A 283 29.96 -17.75 -17.84
N PHE A 284 29.83 -16.77 -16.95
CA PHE A 284 28.72 -15.82 -16.98
C PHE A 284 29.17 -14.44 -17.47
N ARG A 285 28.45 -13.88 -18.45
CA ARG A 285 28.65 -12.49 -18.91
C ARG A 285 27.53 -11.64 -18.36
N VAL A 286 27.85 -10.74 -17.44
CA VAL A 286 26.88 -9.79 -16.88
C VAL A 286 26.36 -8.86 -17.97
N VAL A 287 25.03 -8.73 -18.05
CA VAL A 287 24.33 -7.88 -19.03
C VAL A 287 23.61 -6.72 -18.37
N ASP A 288 23.34 -6.79 -17.06
CA ASP A 288 22.62 -5.75 -16.33
C ASP A 288 22.88 -5.83 -14.82
N HIS A 289 22.73 -4.69 -14.14
CA HIS A 289 22.81 -4.56 -12.69
C HIS A 289 21.61 -3.75 -12.21
N LEU A 290 20.75 -4.37 -11.41
CA LEU A 290 19.60 -3.70 -10.82
C LEU A 290 19.85 -3.48 -9.33
N GLN A 291 19.92 -2.21 -8.92
CA GLN A 291 19.91 -1.88 -7.50
C GLN A 291 18.58 -2.33 -6.90
N ILE A 292 18.66 -3.16 -5.86
CA ILE A 292 17.50 -3.50 -5.04
C ILE A 292 17.29 -2.33 -4.08
N GLY A 293 16.19 -1.62 -4.28
CA GLY A 293 15.85 -0.37 -3.61
C GLY A 293 14.57 0.22 -4.18
N GLY A 294 14.13 1.37 -3.66
CA GLY A 294 12.89 2.00 -4.08
C GLY A 294 11.65 1.43 -3.37
N ARG A 295 10.53 1.31 -4.10
CA ARG A 295 9.23 0.92 -3.54
C ARG A 295 9.19 -0.59 -3.24
N ALA A 296 9.04 -0.93 -1.97
CA ALA A 296 8.86 -2.29 -1.49
C ALA A 296 7.39 -2.56 -1.10
N THR A 297 7.07 -3.80 -0.76
CA THR A 297 5.71 -4.20 -0.34
C THR A 297 5.30 -3.68 1.04
N ALA A 298 6.26 -3.27 1.86
CA ALA A 298 6.04 -2.74 3.20
C ALA A 298 7.20 -1.82 3.59
N ASP A 299 7.01 -1.02 4.64
CA ASP A 299 8.06 -0.18 5.19
C ASP A 299 9.11 -1.03 5.93
N GLY A 300 10.37 -0.57 5.92
CA GLY A 300 11.42 -1.13 6.75
C GLY A 300 11.23 -0.79 8.24
N PRO A 301 11.95 -1.46 9.16
CA PRO A 301 13.01 -2.43 8.91
C PRO A 301 12.51 -3.89 8.81
N GLY A 302 11.20 -4.13 8.91
CA GLY A 302 10.62 -5.47 8.77
C GLY A 302 10.89 -6.12 7.41
N TRP A 303 10.59 -7.43 7.32
CA TRP A 303 10.64 -8.16 6.06
C TRP A 303 9.68 -7.57 5.03
N ARG A 304 10.21 -7.28 3.85
CA ARG A 304 9.50 -6.73 2.71
C ARG A 304 10.07 -7.28 1.42
N ASP A 305 9.24 -7.41 0.39
CA ASP A 305 9.66 -7.90 -0.90
C ASP A 305 10.02 -6.73 -1.84
N TYR A 306 11.16 -6.87 -2.51
CA TYR A 306 11.52 -6.07 -3.67
C TYR A 306 11.27 -6.89 -4.93
N ARG A 307 10.52 -6.31 -5.87
CA ARG A 307 10.02 -7.01 -7.06
C ARG A 307 10.62 -6.38 -8.31
N LEU A 308 11.51 -7.12 -8.96
CA LEU A 308 12.25 -6.67 -10.13
C LEU A 308 11.55 -7.19 -11.40
N GLY A 309 10.77 -6.33 -12.04
CA GLY A 309 10.23 -6.60 -13.38
C GLY A 309 11.31 -6.44 -14.45
N LEU A 310 11.48 -7.46 -15.30
CA LEU A 310 12.54 -7.47 -16.33
C LEU A 310 12.05 -6.96 -17.69
N ALA A 311 10.74 -6.87 -17.89
CA ALA A 311 10.13 -6.44 -19.15
C ALA A 311 10.71 -5.10 -19.64
N GLY A 312 11.17 -5.06 -20.89
CA GLY A 312 11.76 -3.87 -21.51
C GLY A 312 13.19 -3.53 -21.05
N ARG A 313 13.87 -4.39 -20.29
CA ARG A 313 15.25 -4.18 -19.81
C ARG A 313 16.24 -5.15 -20.47
N ALA A 314 17.54 -4.82 -20.39
CA ALA A 314 18.61 -5.74 -20.81
C ALA A 314 18.57 -7.06 -20.02
N SER A 315 18.21 -6.99 -18.73
CA SER A 315 17.96 -8.17 -17.87
C SER A 315 16.99 -9.20 -18.44
N ALA A 316 16.08 -8.82 -19.36
CA ALA A 316 15.14 -9.77 -19.98
C ALA A 316 15.83 -10.85 -20.84
N GLN A 317 17.07 -10.61 -21.26
CA GLN A 317 17.87 -11.55 -22.07
C GLN A 317 18.85 -12.37 -21.23
N ALA A 318 18.74 -12.33 -19.90
CA ALA A 318 19.63 -13.04 -19.00
C ALA A 318 19.17 -14.48 -18.76
N ASP A 319 20.13 -15.38 -18.57
CA ASP A 319 19.88 -16.80 -18.22
C ASP A 319 20.04 -17.05 -16.72
N ALA A 320 20.66 -16.10 -16.01
CA ALA A 320 20.97 -16.24 -14.60
C ALA A 320 20.92 -14.91 -13.84
N VAL A 321 20.63 -14.99 -12.55
CA VAL A 321 20.66 -13.88 -11.60
C VAL A 321 21.47 -14.26 -10.36
N ARG A 322 22.18 -13.30 -9.78
CA ARG A 322 22.75 -13.42 -8.43
C ARG A 322 22.54 -12.15 -7.65
N VAL A 323 22.50 -12.26 -6.32
CA VAL A 323 22.50 -11.11 -5.41
C VAL A 323 23.90 -10.83 -4.88
N VAL A 324 24.23 -9.54 -4.79
CA VAL A 324 25.47 -8.99 -4.25
C VAL A 324 25.11 -7.93 -3.21
N ALA A 325 25.66 -8.06 -2.00
CA ALA A 325 25.42 -7.15 -0.91
C ALA A 325 26.75 -6.69 -0.30
N THR A 326 26.76 -5.45 0.15
CA THR A 326 27.80 -4.92 1.03
C THR A 326 27.12 -4.33 2.24
N ASP A 327 27.65 -4.61 3.41
CA ASP A 327 27.36 -3.88 4.63
C ASP A 327 28.65 -3.16 5.06
N ALA A 328 28.64 -1.83 4.95
CA ALA A 328 29.71 -0.96 5.40
C ALA A 328 29.21 0.01 6.49
N ASP A 329 28.02 -0.23 7.04
CA ASP A 329 27.48 0.58 8.13
C ASP A 329 27.95 0.02 9.47
N VAL A 330 28.39 0.92 10.35
CA VAL A 330 28.94 0.54 11.66
C VAL A 330 27.98 0.89 12.80
N THR A 331 26.80 1.43 12.48
CA THR A 331 25.77 1.72 13.48
C THR A 331 24.95 0.49 13.83
N ASP A 332 24.37 0.51 15.02
CA ASP A 332 23.53 -0.59 15.53
C ASP A 332 22.26 -0.83 14.67
N ASP A 333 21.78 0.18 13.94
CA ASP A 333 20.63 0.09 13.02
C ASP A 333 21.04 -0.17 11.56
N GLY A 334 22.33 -0.21 11.27
CA GLY A 334 22.92 -0.24 9.94
C GLY A 334 23.00 -1.60 9.27
N TRP A 335 22.19 -2.57 9.65
CA TRP A 335 22.30 -3.94 9.14
C TRP A 335 21.26 -4.25 8.05
N LEU A 336 21.50 -5.34 7.30
CA LEU A 336 20.51 -5.93 6.39
C LEU A 336 20.45 -7.45 6.48
N ALA A 337 19.28 -8.00 6.18
CA ALA A 337 19.10 -9.41 5.89
C ALA A 337 18.31 -9.57 4.60
N PHE A 338 18.62 -10.58 3.79
CA PHE A 338 17.93 -10.79 2.53
C PHE A 338 17.91 -12.26 2.13
N SER A 339 16.92 -12.65 1.33
CA SER A 339 16.77 -14.00 0.82
C SER A 339 17.54 -14.23 -0.48
N ALA A 340 17.76 -15.49 -0.85
CA ALA A 340 18.01 -15.88 -2.24
C ALA A 340 16.89 -15.34 -3.15
N PRO A 341 17.21 -14.99 -4.41
CA PRO A 341 16.21 -14.56 -5.37
C PRO A 341 15.27 -15.72 -5.71
N ARG A 342 13.99 -15.40 -5.88
CA ARG A 342 12.95 -16.34 -6.35
C ARG A 342 12.16 -15.73 -7.50
N VAL A 343 11.52 -16.57 -8.31
CA VAL A 343 10.53 -16.13 -9.31
C VAL A 343 9.20 -16.80 -8.95
N PRO A 344 8.21 -16.05 -8.44
CA PRO A 344 6.96 -16.61 -7.93
C PRO A 344 6.21 -17.44 -8.97
N VAL A 345 5.61 -18.55 -8.52
CA VAL A 345 4.56 -19.25 -9.27
C VAL A 345 3.23 -18.59 -8.91
N LEU A 346 2.65 -17.89 -9.88
CA LEU A 346 1.50 -17.02 -9.67
C LEU A 346 0.20 -17.70 -10.15
N SER A 347 -0.82 -17.67 -9.30
CA SER A 347 -2.20 -18.04 -9.63
C SER A 347 -3.13 -16.83 -9.55
N SER A 348 -4.34 -16.89 -10.12
CA SER A 348 -5.31 -15.81 -9.98
C SER A 348 -5.82 -15.71 -8.54
N LEU A 349 -6.07 -14.50 -8.05
CA LEU A 349 -6.79 -14.31 -6.80
C LEU A 349 -8.23 -14.85 -6.93
N THR A 350 -8.86 -14.70 -8.09
CA THR A 350 -10.23 -15.18 -8.35
C THR A 350 -10.36 -16.68 -8.08
N ASP A 351 -9.36 -17.48 -8.47
CA ASP A 351 -9.33 -18.94 -8.25
C ASP A 351 -9.35 -19.30 -6.75
N LEU A 352 -8.89 -18.38 -5.90
CA LEU A 352 -8.78 -18.58 -4.46
C LEU A 352 -9.99 -18.08 -3.69
N VAL A 353 -10.56 -16.93 -4.04
CA VAL A 353 -11.53 -16.20 -3.20
C VAL A 353 -12.94 -16.08 -3.79
N ALA A 354 -13.17 -16.52 -5.03
CA ALA A 354 -14.47 -16.35 -5.68
C ALA A 354 -15.02 -17.66 -6.28
N PRO A 355 -16.35 -17.90 -6.18
CA PRO A 355 -17.36 -17.26 -5.33
C PRO A 355 -17.56 -17.95 -3.97
N THR A 356 -16.89 -19.09 -3.75
CA THR A 356 -17.31 -20.06 -2.73
C THR A 356 -16.92 -19.71 -1.29
N PRO A 357 -15.64 -19.43 -0.99
CA PRO A 357 -15.24 -19.25 0.41
C PRO A 357 -15.78 -17.93 0.97
N PRO A 358 -16.19 -17.89 2.25
CA PRO A 358 -16.54 -16.64 2.91
C PRO A 358 -15.31 -15.76 3.05
N VAL A 359 -15.43 -14.51 2.63
CA VAL A 359 -14.34 -13.54 2.71
C VAL A 359 -14.73 -12.38 3.60
N PHE A 360 -13.81 -11.96 4.47
CA PHE A 360 -13.90 -10.67 5.11
C PHE A 360 -13.36 -9.60 4.16
N LEU A 361 -14.27 -8.89 3.51
CA LEU A 361 -13.96 -7.69 2.74
C LEU A 361 -13.92 -6.49 3.69
N ASP A 362 -12.73 -5.89 3.87
CA ASP A 362 -12.62 -4.60 4.52
C ASP A 362 -13.43 -3.56 3.71
N TRP A 363 -14.04 -2.57 4.39
CA TRP A 363 -14.98 -1.65 3.75
C TRP A 363 -14.46 -0.95 2.49
N PRO A 364 -13.14 -0.62 2.35
CA PRO A 364 -12.65 0.05 1.15
C PRO A 364 -12.63 -0.83 -0.10
N VAL A 365 -12.57 -2.15 0.06
CA VAL A 365 -12.33 -3.07 -1.06
C VAL A 365 -13.62 -3.67 -1.63
N GLY A 366 -14.77 -3.43 -1.00
CA GLY A 366 -16.03 -4.09 -1.37
C GLY A 366 -16.46 -3.87 -2.83
N PHE A 367 -16.25 -2.68 -3.40
CA PHE A 367 -16.69 -2.36 -4.76
C PHE A 367 -15.85 -3.03 -5.86
N VAL A 368 -14.57 -3.33 -5.59
CA VAL A 368 -13.62 -3.80 -6.61
C VAL A 368 -13.50 -5.32 -6.67
N HIS A 369 -14.29 -6.03 -5.85
CA HIS A 369 -14.33 -7.50 -5.79
C HIS A 369 -15.77 -8.03 -5.92
N PRO A 370 -16.47 -7.77 -7.04
CA PRO A 370 -17.90 -8.07 -7.19
C PRO A 370 -18.25 -9.56 -7.16
N CYS A 371 -17.30 -10.43 -7.52
CA CYS A 371 -17.49 -11.89 -7.49
C CYS A 371 -17.22 -12.53 -6.12
N VAL A 372 -16.65 -11.77 -5.18
CA VAL A 372 -16.26 -12.30 -3.87
C VAL A 372 -17.46 -12.27 -2.94
N ARG A 373 -17.74 -13.41 -2.29
CA ARG A 373 -18.83 -13.53 -1.33
C ARG A 373 -18.38 -13.08 0.07
N PRO A 374 -19.00 -12.04 0.65
CA PRO A 374 -18.76 -11.69 2.05
C PRO A 374 -19.19 -12.83 2.99
N PHE A 375 -18.54 -12.97 4.15
CA PHE A 375 -19.03 -13.86 5.20
C PHE A 375 -20.45 -13.46 5.65
N ALA A 376 -21.30 -14.45 5.92
CA ALA A 376 -22.68 -14.21 6.29
C ALA A 376 -22.88 -14.06 7.81
N ILE A 377 -23.94 -13.37 8.21
CA ILE A 377 -24.43 -13.35 9.59
C ILE A 377 -25.90 -13.80 9.57
N HIS A 378 -26.20 -14.90 10.26
CA HIS A 378 -27.55 -15.46 10.35
C HIS A 378 -27.92 -15.68 11.81
N ASN A 379 -29.11 -15.24 12.22
CA ASN A 379 -29.61 -15.37 13.60
C ASN A 379 -28.62 -14.82 14.67
N GLY A 380 -27.86 -13.77 14.35
CA GLY A 380 -26.85 -13.19 15.23
C GLY A 380 -25.52 -13.94 15.30
N ILE A 381 -25.32 -14.98 14.49
CA ILE A 381 -24.09 -15.78 14.44
C ILE A 381 -23.38 -15.54 13.11
N ALA A 382 -22.08 -15.21 13.18
CA ALA A 382 -21.25 -14.96 12.02
C ALA A 382 -20.59 -16.25 11.51
N GLU A 383 -20.54 -16.41 10.19
CA GLU A 383 -19.71 -17.39 9.51
C GLU A 383 -18.22 -17.01 9.65
N ILE A 384 -17.35 -17.98 9.96
CA ILE A 384 -15.91 -17.72 10.05
C ILE A 384 -15.36 -17.55 8.61
N PRO A 385 -14.80 -16.38 8.26
CA PRO A 385 -14.20 -16.16 6.94
C PRO A 385 -12.95 -17.03 6.77
N GLN A 386 -12.68 -17.49 5.55
CA GLN A 386 -11.44 -18.21 5.20
C GLN A 386 -10.35 -17.26 4.72
N TYR A 387 -10.75 -16.12 4.16
CA TYR A 387 -9.84 -15.09 3.66
C TYR A 387 -10.26 -13.71 4.14
N ARG A 388 -9.32 -12.78 4.13
CA ARG A 388 -9.59 -11.35 4.32
C ARG A 388 -8.85 -10.55 3.27
N LEU A 389 -9.56 -9.60 2.66
CA LEU A 389 -8.98 -8.64 1.72
C LEU A 389 -8.90 -7.27 2.39
N LEU A 390 -7.70 -6.70 2.41
CA LEU A 390 -7.44 -5.36 2.92
C LEU A 390 -7.02 -4.43 1.77
N PRO A 391 -7.33 -3.13 1.84
CA PRO A 391 -6.85 -2.15 0.87
C PRO A 391 -5.36 -1.83 1.09
N ASP A 392 -4.86 -0.84 0.35
CA ASP A 392 -3.52 -0.27 0.54
C ASP A 392 -3.24 0.10 2.02
N LYS A 393 -1.95 0.25 2.34
CA LYS A 393 -1.50 0.51 3.72
C LYS A 393 -2.28 1.64 4.42
N MET A 394 -2.47 2.78 3.76
CA MET A 394 -3.10 3.95 4.36
C MET A 394 -4.56 3.69 4.73
N LEU A 395 -5.32 3.04 3.84
CA LEU A 395 -6.72 2.71 4.09
C LEU A 395 -6.86 1.50 5.02
N SER A 396 -5.86 0.62 5.08
CA SER A 396 -5.85 -0.55 5.96
C SER A 396 -5.92 -0.16 7.43
N ASP A 397 -5.15 0.86 7.84
CA ASP A 397 -5.16 1.34 9.23
C ASP A 397 -6.53 1.91 9.64
N GLN A 398 -7.17 2.66 8.74
CA GLN A 398 -8.51 3.19 8.96
C GLN A 398 -9.56 2.08 9.02
N SER A 399 -9.43 1.07 8.15
CA SER A 399 -10.37 -0.06 8.14
C SER A 399 -10.24 -0.94 9.39
N LYS A 400 -9.01 -1.16 9.89
CA LYS A 400 -8.77 -1.88 11.15
C LYS A 400 -9.36 -1.15 12.34
N ALA A 401 -9.22 0.18 12.40
CA ALA A 401 -9.82 0.99 13.46
C ALA A 401 -11.36 0.93 13.42
N TRP A 402 -11.95 1.03 12.22
CA TRP A 402 -13.40 0.93 12.04
C TRP A 402 -13.98 -0.44 12.42
N SER A 403 -13.25 -1.52 12.10
CA SER A 403 -13.68 -2.90 12.33
C SER A 403 -13.14 -3.51 13.64
N SER A 404 -12.59 -2.68 14.53
CA SER A 404 -11.91 -3.12 15.75
C SER A 404 -12.85 -3.75 16.77
N ALA A 405 -12.29 -4.41 17.77
CA ALA A 405 -13.05 -4.98 18.89
C ALA A 405 -13.80 -3.89 19.68
N GLU A 406 -13.15 -2.76 19.90
CA GLU A 406 -13.66 -1.61 20.65
C GLU A 406 -14.83 -0.94 19.93
N ALA A 407 -14.80 -0.95 18.59
CA ALA A 407 -15.89 -0.49 17.74
C ALA A 407 -17.03 -1.53 17.56
N GLY A 408 -16.91 -2.72 18.17
CA GLY A 408 -17.87 -3.82 18.01
C GLY A 408 -17.80 -4.52 16.64
N GLY A 409 -16.70 -4.33 15.90
CA GLY A 409 -16.51 -4.87 14.57
C GLY A 409 -16.00 -6.32 14.55
N PRO A 410 -15.92 -6.92 13.34
CA PRO A 410 -15.58 -8.33 13.18
C PRO A 410 -14.21 -8.75 13.72
N LEU A 411 -13.25 -7.83 13.85
CA LEU A 411 -11.92 -8.15 14.34
C LEU A 411 -11.95 -8.60 15.80
N GLY A 412 -12.92 -8.13 16.59
CA GLY A 412 -13.01 -8.47 18.01
C GLY A 412 -13.21 -9.96 18.27
N TRP A 413 -14.08 -10.62 17.51
CA TRP A 413 -14.26 -12.07 17.63
C TRP A 413 -13.25 -12.84 16.78
N LEU A 414 -12.85 -12.32 15.62
CA LEU A 414 -11.94 -13.02 14.71
C LEU A 414 -10.56 -13.23 15.32
N GLN A 415 -10.02 -12.25 16.06
CA GLN A 415 -8.71 -12.36 16.72
C GLN A 415 -8.68 -13.42 17.85
N ILE A 416 -9.85 -13.71 18.45
CA ILE A 416 -10.02 -14.74 19.46
C ILE A 416 -10.05 -16.12 18.78
N LEU A 417 -10.87 -16.27 17.73
CA LEU A 417 -11.15 -17.55 17.09
C LEU A 417 -10.08 -18.00 16.09
N ALA A 418 -9.33 -17.08 15.50
CA ALA A 418 -8.41 -17.36 14.42
C ALA A 418 -7.13 -16.52 14.50
N THR A 419 -6.12 -16.96 13.75
CA THR A 419 -4.95 -16.16 13.39
C THR A 419 -5.05 -15.74 11.91
N GLN A 420 -4.32 -14.71 11.53
CA GLN A 420 -4.30 -14.21 10.15
C GLN A 420 -2.88 -14.29 9.61
N GLN A 421 -2.71 -14.89 8.44
CA GLN A 421 -1.41 -15.01 7.78
C GLN A 421 -1.44 -14.31 6.43
N GLU A 422 -0.52 -13.37 6.21
CA GLU A 422 -0.39 -12.69 4.91
C GLU A 422 0.17 -13.63 3.85
N VAL A 423 -0.46 -13.61 2.67
CA VAL A 423 0.00 -14.31 1.47
C VAL A 423 0.53 -13.26 0.48
N PRO A 424 1.71 -13.47 -0.13
CA PRO A 424 2.22 -12.52 -1.12
C PRO A 424 1.29 -12.42 -2.33
N THR A 425 0.97 -11.19 -2.70
CA THR A 425 0.11 -10.90 -3.84
C THR A 425 0.69 -9.78 -4.70
N TYR A 426 0.39 -9.83 -5.99
CA TYR A 426 1.01 -9.01 -7.02
C TYR A 426 -0.06 -8.42 -7.90
N LEU A 427 0.06 -7.15 -8.25
CA LEU A 427 -0.79 -6.55 -9.28
C LEU A 427 -0.15 -6.83 -10.65
N LYS A 428 -0.89 -7.49 -11.53
CA LYS A 428 -0.44 -7.84 -12.88
C LYS A 428 0.10 -6.62 -13.64
N GLU A 429 1.24 -6.79 -14.31
CA GLU A 429 2.00 -5.74 -15.03
C GLU A 429 2.48 -4.56 -14.19
N ASN A 430 2.27 -4.57 -12.87
CA ASN A 430 2.53 -3.42 -12.01
C ASN A 430 3.01 -3.87 -10.63
N TRP A 431 4.19 -4.51 -10.63
CA TRP A 431 4.72 -5.29 -9.51
C TRP A 431 4.92 -4.50 -8.21
N ASP A 432 5.21 -3.20 -8.30
CA ASP A 432 5.50 -2.30 -7.19
C ASP A 432 4.27 -1.56 -6.65
N THR A 433 3.09 -1.77 -7.23
CA THR A 433 1.86 -1.14 -6.75
C THR A 433 1.32 -1.85 -5.51
N ASP A 434 1.16 -1.07 -4.44
CA ASP A 434 0.40 -1.47 -3.26
C ASP A 434 -1.10 -1.43 -3.60
N TRP A 435 -1.65 -2.60 -3.89
CA TRP A 435 -3.08 -2.80 -4.08
C TRP A 435 -3.80 -3.12 -2.78
N GLY A 436 -3.06 -3.50 -1.75
CA GLY A 436 -3.57 -4.07 -0.52
C GLY A 436 -3.05 -5.46 -0.24
N LYS A 437 -3.79 -6.21 0.59
CA LYS A 437 -3.31 -7.49 1.14
C LYS A 437 -4.38 -8.57 1.10
N LEU A 438 -3.90 -9.79 0.94
CA LEU A 438 -4.66 -11.01 1.17
C LEU A 438 -4.16 -11.66 2.45
N MET A 439 -5.07 -11.92 3.38
CA MET A 439 -4.81 -12.74 4.55
C MET A 439 -5.57 -14.06 4.44
N VAL A 440 -4.91 -15.15 4.77
CA VAL A 440 -5.55 -16.43 5.06
C VAL A 440 -5.92 -16.45 6.55
N ILE A 441 -7.17 -16.79 6.83
CA ILE A 441 -7.67 -16.95 8.19
C ILE A 441 -7.47 -18.40 8.60
N GLN A 442 -6.75 -18.62 9.69
CA GLN A 442 -6.47 -19.94 10.25
C GLN A 442 -7.17 -20.06 11.60
N PRO A 443 -8.31 -20.79 11.67
CA PRO A 443 -8.98 -21.04 12.94
C PRO A 443 -8.04 -21.69 13.95
N ARG A 444 -8.10 -21.25 15.21
CA ARG A 444 -7.28 -21.84 16.29
C ARG A 444 -7.69 -23.28 16.59
N VAL A 445 -8.96 -23.61 16.36
CA VAL A 445 -9.52 -24.96 16.46
C VAL A 445 -10.18 -25.29 15.12
N PRO A 446 -9.44 -25.87 14.14
CA PRO A 446 -9.95 -26.11 12.79
C PRO A 446 -11.16 -27.04 12.73
N ASP A 447 -11.20 -28.04 13.62
CA ASP A 447 -12.23 -29.08 13.64
C ASP A 447 -13.44 -28.73 14.55
N ALA A 448 -13.60 -27.44 14.89
CA ALA A 448 -14.73 -26.99 15.70
C ALA A 448 -16.04 -27.09 14.91
N GLU A 449 -17.02 -27.84 15.44
CA GLU A 449 -18.33 -27.98 14.84
C GLU A 449 -19.18 -26.70 15.00
N ALA A 450 -20.03 -26.42 14.00
CA ALA A 450 -20.98 -25.32 14.07
C ALA A 450 -22.04 -25.59 15.16
N PRO A 451 -22.49 -24.55 15.89
CA PRO A 451 -23.49 -24.72 16.94
C PRO A 451 -24.84 -25.15 16.38
N ALA A 452 -25.50 -26.13 17.02
CA ALA A 452 -26.89 -26.47 16.74
C ALA A 452 -27.83 -25.42 17.35
N LEU A 453 -28.63 -24.75 16.51
CA LEU A 453 -29.49 -23.65 16.94
C LEU A 453 -30.93 -24.10 17.21
N THR A 454 -31.43 -23.73 18.38
CA THR A 454 -32.86 -23.78 18.69
C THR A 454 -33.44 -22.39 18.49
N THR A 455 -34.20 -22.21 17.41
CA THR A 455 -34.85 -20.93 17.08
C THR A 455 -36.32 -20.94 17.46
N GLY A 456 -36.86 -19.79 17.85
CA GLY A 456 -38.28 -19.62 18.13
C GLY A 456 -38.73 -18.19 17.90
N THR A 457 -40.04 -17.98 17.90
CA THR A 457 -40.66 -16.67 17.71
C THR A 457 -41.42 -16.27 18.97
N ALA A 458 -41.32 -15.01 19.38
CA ALA A 458 -42.10 -14.46 20.49
C ALA A 458 -42.71 -13.12 20.07
N VAL A 459 -43.99 -12.91 20.43
CA VAL A 459 -44.65 -11.61 20.25
C VAL A 459 -44.31 -10.72 21.45
N ARG A 460 -43.81 -9.52 21.18
CA ARG A 460 -43.45 -8.51 22.19
C ARG A 460 -44.17 -7.20 21.90
N SER A 461 -44.34 -6.35 22.91
CA SER A 461 -44.83 -4.98 22.69
C SER A 461 -43.76 -4.14 21.98
N GLY A 462 -44.15 -3.10 21.26
CA GLY A 462 -43.22 -2.19 20.57
C GLY A 462 -42.31 -1.38 21.53
N TRP A 463 -42.60 -1.40 22.83
CA TRP A 463 -41.82 -0.75 23.89
C TRP A 463 -41.00 -1.74 24.71
N TRP A 464 -41.07 -3.04 24.39
CA TRP A 464 -40.32 -4.06 25.10
C TRP A 464 -38.83 -3.93 24.78
N SER A 465 -38.00 -3.95 25.83
CA SER A 465 -36.54 -4.06 25.72
C SER A 465 -36.05 -5.12 26.71
N PRO A 466 -35.17 -6.05 26.30
CA PRO A 466 -34.55 -7.01 27.22
C PRO A 466 -33.44 -6.37 28.07
N GLY A 467 -33.20 -5.06 27.94
CA GLY A 467 -32.08 -4.34 28.55
C GLY A 467 -31.07 -3.84 27.52
N PRO A 468 -30.12 -2.99 27.92
CA PRO A 468 -29.10 -2.44 27.03
C PRO A 468 -28.10 -3.50 26.56
N LEU A 469 -27.54 -3.31 25.37
CA LEU A 469 -26.39 -4.09 24.90
C LEU A 469 -25.12 -3.66 25.64
N ARG A 470 -24.21 -4.61 25.85
CA ARG A 470 -22.89 -4.33 26.43
C ARG A 470 -22.04 -3.58 25.39
N SER A 471 -21.52 -2.41 25.74
CA SER A 471 -20.47 -1.69 24.97
C SER A 471 -19.33 -1.32 25.92
N GLY A 472 -18.09 -1.12 25.45
CA GLY A 472 -17.03 -0.38 26.18
C GLY A 472 -16.78 -0.65 27.67
N GLY A 473 -17.07 -1.84 28.22
CA GLY A 473 -17.01 -2.05 29.69
C GLY A 473 -18.07 -1.30 30.50
N GLN A 474 -18.95 -0.53 29.87
CA GLN A 474 -20.13 0.11 30.45
C GLN A 474 -21.32 -0.06 29.49
N THR A 475 -22.42 -0.62 29.99
CA THR A 475 -23.69 -0.75 29.27
C THR A 475 -24.03 0.54 28.54
N ALA A 476 -24.00 0.54 27.20
CA ALA A 476 -24.49 1.67 26.43
C ALA A 476 -26.00 1.58 26.42
N GLU A 477 -26.66 2.52 27.08
CA GLU A 477 -28.07 2.74 26.87
C GLU A 477 -28.29 3.20 25.43
N ILE A 478 -29.02 2.39 24.65
CA ILE A 478 -29.55 2.77 23.35
C ILE A 478 -30.69 3.78 23.63
N SER A 479 -30.35 5.02 23.96
CA SER A 479 -31.33 6.08 24.26
C SER A 479 -30.98 7.45 23.67
N GLN A 480 -30.09 7.54 22.67
CA GLN A 480 -29.78 8.82 22.01
C GLN A 480 -30.12 8.91 20.51
N LEU A 481 -31.02 8.05 20.02
CA LEU A 481 -31.74 8.33 18.77
C LEU A 481 -33.17 8.71 19.12
N GLY A 482 -33.33 9.95 19.59
CA GLY A 482 -34.61 10.49 19.99
C GLY A 482 -34.55 11.96 20.36
N ARG A 483 -34.27 12.83 19.38
CA ARG A 483 -34.98 14.09 19.15
C ARG A 483 -34.55 14.74 17.85
#